data_AF-X1S343-F1
#
_entry.id   AF-X1S343-F1
#
_cell.length_a   1.000
_cell.length_b   1.000
_cell.length_c   1.000
_cell.angle_alpha   90.00
_cell.angle_beta   90.00
_cell.angle_gamma   90.00
#
_symmetry.space_group_name_H-M   'P 1'
#
loop_
_entity.id
_entity.type
_entity.pdbx_description
1 polymer ?
#
loop_
_entity_poly.entity_id
_entity_poly.type
_entity_poly.pdbx_seq_one_letter_code
_entity_poly.pdbx_strand_id
1 'polypeptide(L)' 'MDIVLLGAPGAGKGTQSELLVRWLPLPRVSTGDLFRGAMEAGTALGLRARAYISRGELVPDEITVG' A
#
# COMPACT_ATOMS: atom_id res chain seq x y z
N MET A 1 -1.87 18.81 -4.99
CA MET A 1 -0.75 18.76 -4.02
C MET A 1 -0.59 17.31 -3.68
N ASP A 2 0.60 16.76 -3.91
CA ASP A 2 0.87 15.33 -3.70
C ASP A 2 1.79 15.18 -2.49
N ILE A 3 1.44 14.26 -1.59
CA ILE A 3 2.18 14.01 -0.35
C ILE A 3 2.60 12.55 -0.33
N VAL A 4 3.90 12.32 -0.15
CA VAL A 4 4.46 10.99 0.08
C VAL A 4 4.88 10.88 1.54
N LEU A 5 4.33 9.91 2.28
CA LEU A 5 4.72 9.62 3.65
C LEU A 5 5.72 8.46 3.68
N LEU A 6 6.95 8.75 4.10
CA LEU A 6 8.05 7.79 4.20
C LEU A 6 8.35 7.46 5.68
N GLY A 7 8.83 6.24 5.94
CA GLY A 7 9.18 5.79 7.28
C GLY A 7 9.16 4.27 7.42
N ALA A 8 9.82 3.75 8.44
CA ALA A 8 9.93 2.31 8.70
C ALA A 8 8.56 1.63 8.90
N PRO A 9 8.46 0.30 8.72
CA PRO A 9 7.30 -0.48 9.18
C PRO A 9 6.99 -0.16 10.65
N GLY A 10 5.71 0.04 11.00
CA GLY A 10 5.30 0.41 12.36
C GLY A 10 5.48 1.88 12.75
N ALA A 11 6.12 2.72 11.93
CA ALA A 11 6.35 4.15 12.24
C ALA A 11 5.08 5.04 12.25
N GLY A 12 3.87 4.46 12.17
CA GLY A 12 2.61 5.22 12.25
C GLY A 12 2.16 5.93 10.97
N LYS A 13 2.77 5.65 9.80
CA LYS A 13 2.39 6.26 8.51
C LYS A 13 0.89 6.16 8.20
N GLY A 14 0.28 5.00 8.45
CA GLY A 14 -1.15 4.78 8.23
C GLY A 14 -2.00 5.73 9.07
N THR A 15 -1.73 5.76 10.38
CA THR A 15 -2.37 6.67 11.33
C THR A 15 -2.22 8.14 10.91
N GLN A 16 -1.01 8.55 10.54
CA GLN A 16 -0.76 9.93 10.10
C GLN A 16 -1.50 10.26 8.79
N SER A 17 -1.55 9.34 7.82
CA SER A 17 -2.27 9.54 6.57
C SER A 17 -3.78 9.67 6.77
N GLU A 18 -4.38 8.91 7.69
CA GLU A 18 -5.80 9.01 8.04
C GLU A 18 -6.14 10.34 8.71
N LEU A 19 -5.24 10.86 9.56
CA LEU A 19 -5.41 12.18 10.13
C LEU A 19 -5.32 13.26 9.05
N LEU A 20 -4.32 13.19 8.16
CA LEU A 20 -4.13 14.17 7.07
C LEU A 20 -5.36 14.30 6.16
N VAL A 21 -6.01 13.20 5.78
CA VAL A 21 -7.22 13.23 4.93
C VAL A 21 -8.41 13.94 5.59
N ARG A 22 -8.43 14.08 6.92
CA ARG A 22 -9.46 14.87 7.62
C ARG A 22 -9.23 16.38 7.48
N TRP A 23 -7.98 16.80 7.34
CA TRP A 23 -7.59 18.21 7.25
C TRP A 23 -7.43 18.68 5.81
N LEU A 24 -6.99 17.78 4.94
CA LEU A 24 -6.78 18.00 3.53
C LEU A 24 -7.76 17.13 2.76
N PRO A 25 -8.59 17.68 1.85
CA PRO A 25 -9.50 16.89 1.02
C PRO A 25 -8.74 16.13 -0.09
N LEU A 26 -7.79 15.29 0.31
CA LEU A 26 -6.94 14.49 -0.56
C LEU A 26 -7.28 13.01 -0.40
N PRO A 27 -7.37 12.24 -1.50
CA PRO A 27 -7.56 10.80 -1.41
C PRO A 27 -6.31 10.14 -0.81
N ARG A 28 -6.54 9.17 0.08
CA ARG A 28 -5.47 8.34 0.63
C ARG A 28 -5.17 7.18 -0.30
N VAL A 29 -3.92 7.04 -0.71
CA VAL A 29 -3.43 5.88 -1.47
C VAL A 29 -2.40 5.12 -0.64
N SER A 30 -2.60 3.80 -0.50
CA SER A 30 -1.71 2.91 0.26
C SER A 30 -1.48 1.65 -0.56
N THR A 31 -0.27 1.46 -1.07
CA THR A 31 0.11 0.26 -1.82
C THR A 31 -0.15 -1.01 -1.01
N GLY A 32 0.08 -0.97 0.30
CA GLY A 32 -0.23 -2.09 1.19
C GLY A 32 -1.72 -2.43 1.25
N ASP A 33 -2.61 -1.43 1.26
CA ASP A 33 -4.07 -1.69 1.24
C ASP A 33 -4.51 -2.20 -0.13
N LEU A 34 -3.98 -1.63 -1.21
CA LEU A 34 -4.28 -2.05 -2.58
C LEU A 34 -3.88 -3.51 -2.81
N PHE A 35 -2.68 -3.92 -2.40
CA PHE A 35 -2.25 -5.31 -2.51
C PHE A 35 -3.08 -6.25 -1.62
N ARG A 36 -3.41 -5.84 -0.38
CA ARG A 36 -4.29 -6.64 0.50
C ARG A 36 -5.66 -6.87 -0.14
N GLY A 37 -6.30 -5.82 -0.63
CA GLY A 37 -7.58 -5.95 -1.33
C GLY A 37 -7.47 -6.81 -2.60
N ALA A 38 -6.40 -6.66 -3.37
CA ALA A 38 -6.15 -7.47 -4.57
C ALA A 38 -5.96 -8.96 -4.25
N MET A 39 -5.30 -9.28 -3.12
CA MET A 39 -5.13 -10.64 -2.61
C MET A 39 -6.45 -11.24 -2.13
N GLU A 40 -7.23 -10.48 -1.35
CA GLU A 40 -8.56 -10.89 -0.85
C GLU A 40 -9.54 -11.14 -2.00
N ALA A 41 -9.49 -10.31 -3.04
CA ALA A 41 -10.30 -10.46 -4.26
C ALA A 41 -9.79 -11.57 -5.20
N GLY A 42 -8.67 -12.24 -4.89
CA GLY A 42 -8.14 -13.34 -5.71
C GLY A 42 -7.68 -12.92 -7.10
N THR A 43 -7.34 -11.66 -7.31
CA THR A 43 -6.92 -11.14 -8.63
C THR A 43 -5.57 -11.72 -9.05
N ALA A 44 -5.28 -11.74 -10.37
CA ALA A 44 -3.98 -12.19 -10.88
C ALA A 44 -2.79 -11.36 -10.31
N LEU A 45 -3.01 -10.07 -10.05
CA LEU A 45 -2.05 -9.21 -9.37
C LEU A 45 -1.87 -9.65 -7.91
N GLY A 46 -2.96 -9.80 -7.17
CA GLY A 46 -2.94 -10.21 -5.78
C GLY A 46 -2.27 -11.55 -5.55
N LEU A 47 -2.58 -12.55 -6.39
CA LEU A 47 -1.96 -13.88 -6.31
C LEU A 47 -0.45 -13.83 -6.54
N ARG A 48 0.03 -13.01 -7.48
CA ARG A 48 1.47 -12.78 -7.73
C ARG A 48 2.14 -12.05 -6.56
N ALA A 49 1.51 -10.99 -6.05
CA ALA A 49 2.04 -10.20 -4.94
C ALA A 49 2.09 -10.98 -3.61
N ARG A 50 1.14 -11.89 -3.37
CA ARG A 50 1.03 -12.67 -2.14
C ARG A 50 2.31 -13.38 -1.74
N ALA A 51 3.02 -13.98 -2.71
CA ALA A 51 4.26 -14.70 -2.43
C ALA A 51 5.32 -13.82 -1.76
N TYR A 52 5.46 -12.56 -2.21
CA TYR A 52 6.44 -11.61 -1.68
C TYR A 52 5.99 -11.02 -0.34
N ILE A 53 4.72 -10.58 -0.27
CA ILE A 53 4.18 -9.94 0.92
C ILE A 53 4.17 -10.89 2.12
N SER A 54 3.83 -12.17 1.91
CA SER A 54 3.85 -13.18 2.98
C SER A 54 5.25 -13.45 3.55
N ARG A 55 6.32 -13.12 2.80
CA ARG A 55 7.71 -13.20 3.26
C ARG A 55 8.24 -11.89 3.85
N GLY A 56 7.44 -10.83 3.85
CA GLY A 56 7.87 -9.50 4.26
C GLY A 56 8.80 -8.82 3.25
N GLU A 57 8.81 -9.29 2.00
CA GLU A 57 9.62 -8.74 0.92
C GLU A 57 8.87 -7.63 0.18
N LEU A 58 9.63 -6.77 -0.50
CA LEU A 58 9.07 -5.82 -1.44
C LEU A 58 8.52 -6.55 -2.67
N VAL A 59 7.35 -6.13 -3.13
CA VAL A 59 6.80 -6.59 -4.40
C VAL A 59 7.62 -5.94 -5.53
N PRO A 60 8.14 -6.71 -6.51
CA PRO A 60 8.88 -6.17 -7.64
C PRO A 60 8.13 -5.09 -8.43
N ASP A 61 8.86 -4.17 -9.05
CA ASP A 61 8.29 -3.06 -9.82
C ASP A 61 7.52 -3.56 -11.05
N GLU A 62 7.95 -4.67 -11.66
CA GLU A 62 7.26 -5.30 -12.80
C GLU A 62 5.87 -5.83 -12.43
N ILE A 63 5.62 -6.06 -11.14
CA ILE A 63 4.31 -6.44 -10.61
C ILE A 63 3.54 -5.19 -10.15
N THR A 64 4.24 -4.19 -9.62
CA THR A 64 3.62 -3.00 -9.01
C THR A 64 3.17 -1.96 -10.03
N VAL A 65 3.91 -1.82 -11.14
CA VAL A 65 3.70 -0.79 -12.18
C VAL A 65 3.38 -1.41 -13.56
N GLY A 66 3.51 -2.74 -13.69
CA GLY A 66 3.30 -3.48 -14.94
C GLY A 66 1.89 -3.96 -15.21
#